data_AF-A0A1M7PSZ2-F1
#
_entry.id   AF-A0A1M7PSZ2-F1
#
_cell.length_a   1.000
_cell.length_b   1.000
_cell.length_c   1.000
_cell.angle_alpha   90.00
_cell.angle_beta   90.00
_cell.angle_gamma   90.00
#
_symmetry.space_group_name_H-M   'P 1'
#
loop_
_entity.id
_entity.type
_entity.pdbx_description
1 polymer ?
#
loop_
_entity_poly.entity_id
_entity_poly.type
_entity_poly.pdbx_seq_one_letter_code
_entity_poly.pdbx_strand_id
1 'polypeptide(L)'
;MLFADEPTGELDTASGAEVFAAPRRTNAELGVTVLIVTHDPAVAEQVRRTVRIRDGRTATEVLRPSAGGAAAGAAQEAGEHAVLDRVGRLQLPREFTERYGLHRRVRLTAEPDHLGVWPDRGQAARETGHDPDPGAGGRAKDEQEGDDE
;
A
#
# COMPACT_ATOMS: atom_id res chain seq x y z
N MET A 1 27.86 -3.26 -10.88
CA MET A 1 26.43 -3.58 -10.72
C MET A 1 26.25 -5.04 -11.08
N LEU A 2 25.43 -5.80 -10.34
CA LEU A 2 25.13 -7.21 -10.55
C LEU A 2 23.63 -7.39 -10.76
N PHE A 3 23.25 -8.16 -11.77
CA PHE A 3 21.87 -8.57 -12.04
C PHE A 3 21.78 -10.09 -11.93
N ALA A 4 20.80 -10.59 -11.19
CA ALA A 4 20.53 -12.01 -11.08
C ALA A 4 19.04 -12.27 -11.29
N ASP A 5 18.72 -13.13 -12.26
CA ASP A 5 17.36 -13.53 -12.57
C ASP A 5 17.13 -14.95 -12.04
N GLU A 6 16.27 -15.08 -11.03
CA GLU A 6 15.94 -16.33 -10.34
C GLU A 6 17.16 -17.20 -9.95
N PRO A 7 18.17 -16.64 -9.25
CA PRO A 7 19.45 -17.33 -9.00
C PRO A 7 19.34 -18.58 -8.12
N THR A 8 18.21 -18.77 -7.44
CA THR A 8 17.98 -19.86 -6.47
C THR A 8 16.79 -20.75 -6.85
N GLY A 9 16.15 -20.56 -8.01
CA GLY A 9 14.88 -21.21 -8.35
C GLY A 9 14.93 -22.75 -8.45
N GLU A 10 16.08 -23.31 -8.84
CA GLU A 10 16.27 -24.77 -8.99
C GLU A 10 16.96 -25.43 -7.77
N LEU A 11 17.16 -24.68 -6.69
CA LEU A 11 17.89 -25.13 -5.51
C LEU A 11 16.95 -25.44 -4.36
N ASP A 12 17.35 -26.40 -3.52
CA ASP A 12 16.71 -26.57 -2.22
C ASP A 12 16.99 -25.35 -1.32
N THR A 13 16.22 -25.19 -0.24
CA THR A 13 16.30 -24.03 0.65
C THR A 13 17.69 -23.81 1.24
N ALA A 14 18.43 -24.87 1.57
CA ALA A 14 19.77 -24.73 2.15
C ALA A 14 20.77 -24.27 1.09
N SER A 15 20.79 -24.94 -0.06
CA SER A 15 21.64 -24.57 -1.20
C SER A 15 21.33 -23.16 -1.71
N GLY A 16 20.05 -22.77 -1.77
CA GLY A 16 19.61 -21.44 -2.16
C GLY A 16 20.12 -20.35 -1.20
N ALA A 17 20.10 -20.61 0.11
CA ALA A 17 20.63 -19.68 1.11
C ALA A 17 22.15 -19.47 0.97
N GLU A 18 22.91 -20.54 0.67
CA GLU A 18 24.35 -20.45 0.42
C GLU A 18 24.67 -19.63 -0.84
N VAL A 19 23.96 -19.89 -1.94
CA VAL A 19 24.13 -19.14 -3.19
C VAL A 19 23.77 -17.67 -2.99
N PHE A 20 22.67 -17.37 -2.30
CA PHE A 20 22.25 -16.00 -2.00
C PHE A 20 23.23 -15.24 -1.10
N ALA A 21 24.00 -15.95 -0.26
CA ALA A 21 25.01 -15.32 0.58
C ALA A 21 26.14 -14.64 -0.22
N ALA A 22 26.47 -15.15 -1.41
CA ALA A 22 27.53 -14.58 -2.24
C ALA A 22 27.17 -13.17 -2.76
N PRO A 23 26.04 -12.94 -3.47
CA PRO A 23 25.62 -11.59 -3.87
C PRO A 23 25.48 -10.63 -2.68
N ARG A 24 24.96 -11.12 -1.54
CA ARG A 24 24.83 -10.32 -0.31
C ARG A 24 26.19 -9.84 0.19
N ARG A 25 27.17 -10.74 0.24
CA ARG A 25 28.55 -10.44 0.64
C ARG A 25 29.21 -9.45 -0.32
N THR A 26 29.06 -9.66 -1.62
CA THR A 26 29.56 -8.73 -2.66
C THR A 26 28.98 -7.32 -2.49
N ASN A 27 27.67 -7.19 -2.23
CA ASN A 27 27.04 -5.90 -1.95
C ASN A 27 27.64 -5.24 -0.71
N ALA A 28 27.83 -5.99 0.37
CA ALA A 28 28.30 -5.48 1.65
C ALA A 28 29.78 -5.09 1.64
N GLU A 29 30.64 -5.91 1.03
CA GLU A 29 32.10 -5.72 1.05
C GLU A 29 32.59 -4.79 -0.06
N LEU A 30 31.99 -4.86 -1.25
CA LEU A 30 32.47 -4.12 -2.43
C LEU A 30 31.57 -2.92 -2.79
N GLY A 31 30.47 -2.71 -2.06
CA GLY A 31 29.53 -1.61 -2.33
C GLY A 31 28.79 -1.74 -3.67
N VAL A 32 28.80 -2.93 -4.28
CA VAL A 32 28.19 -3.16 -5.59
C VAL A 32 26.67 -3.19 -5.46
N THR A 33 25.95 -2.43 -6.28
CA THR A 33 24.48 -2.56 -6.41
C THR A 33 24.12 -3.93 -6.99
N VAL A 34 23.27 -4.67 -6.29
CA VAL A 34 22.75 -5.98 -6.70
C VAL A 34 21.25 -5.88 -6.91
N LEU A 35 20.76 -6.29 -8.08
CA LEU A 35 19.35 -6.43 -8.40
C LEU A 35 19.03 -7.90 -8.61
N ILE A 36 18.03 -8.40 -7.89
CA ILE A 36 17.60 -9.80 -7.93
C ILE A 36 16.13 -9.82 -8.31
N VAL A 37 15.81 -10.57 -9.35
CA VAL A 37 14.43 -10.94 -9.68
C VAL A 37 14.19 -12.31 -9.08
N THR A 38 13.16 -12.42 -8.24
CA THR A 38 12.78 -13.71 -7.66
C THR A 38 11.32 -13.78 -7.27
N HIS A 39 10.76 -14.98 -7.32
CA HIS A 39 9.48 -15.33 -6.71
C HIS A 39 9.61 -15.89 -5.29
N ASP A 40 10.83 -16.11 -4.78
CA ASP A 40 11.07 -16.65 -3.45
C ASP A 40 10.87 -15.57 -2.35
N PRO A 41 9.85 -15.70 -1.48
CA PRO A 41 9.63 -14.74 -0.40
C PRO A 41 10.77 -14.72 0.61
N ALA A 42 11.51 -15.82 0.81
CA ALA A 42 12.62 -15.88 1.76
C ALA A 42 13.77 -14.96 1.33
N VAL A 43 14.07 -14.91 0.03
CA VAL A 43 15.01 -13.93 -0.53
C VAL A 43 14.49 -12.51 -0.33
N ALA A 44 13.20 -12.30 -0.60
CA ALA A 44 12.56 -11.01 -0.44
C ALA A 44 12.55 -10.51 1.01
N GLU A 45 12.71 -11.36 2.02
CA GLU A 45 12.81 -10.97 3.44
C GLU A 45 14.23 -10.55 3.84
N GLN A 46 15.26 -11.03 3.13
CA GLN A 46 16.66 -10.84 3.50
C GLN A 46 17.32 -9.59 2.86
N VAL A 47 16.61 -8.91 1.95
CA VAL A 47 17.11 -7.70 1.27
C VAL A 47 16.67 -6.41 1.96
N ARG A 48 17.35 -5.29 1.68
CA ARG A 48 16.98 -3.97 2.24
C ARG A 48 15.76 -3.34 1.57
N ARG A 49 15.50 -3.69 0.31
CA ARG A 49 14.43 -3.13 -0.50
C ARG A 49 13.83 -4.24 -1.35
N THR A 50 12.51 -4.39 -1.30
CA THR A 50 11.76 -5.30 -2.17
C THR A 50 10.77 -4.49 -2.97
N VAL A 51 10.78 -4.63 -4.28
CA VAL A 51 9.84 -3.98 -5.20
C VAL A 51 8.97 -5.06 -5.82
N ARG A 52 7.66 -5.02 -5.57
CA ARG A 52 6.70 -5.94 -6.16
C ARG A 52 6.23 -5.39 -7.50
N ILE A 53 6.26 -6.24 -8.52
CA ILE A 53 5.76 -5.90 -9.86
C ILE A 53 4.48 -6.70 -10.12
N ARG A 54 3.45 -6.03 -10.65
CA ARG A 54 2.17 -6.60 -11.07
C ARG A 54 1.74 -5.99 -12.40
N ASP A 55 1.37 -6.83 -13.36
CA ASP A 55 0.91 -6.39 -14.70
C ASP A 55 1.87 -5.38 -15.37
N GLY A 56 3.17 -5.63 -15.24
CA GLY A 56 4.23 -4.78 -15.78
C GLY A 56 4.42 -3.44 -15.06
N ARG A 57 3.81 -3.23 -13.90
CA ARG A 57 3.90 -2.00 -13.09
C ARG A 57 4.38 -2.30 -11.68
N THR A 58 5.03 -1.31 -11.06
CA THR A 58 5.35 -1.39 -9.65
C THR A 58 4.08 -1.28 -8.82
N ALA A 59 3.84 -2.25 -7.95
CA ALA A 59 2.69 -2.28 -7.05
C ALA A 59 3.07 -1.70 -5.69
N THR A 60 3.96 -2.40 -4.99
CA THR A 60 4.40 -2.02 -3.66
C THR A 60 5.90 -2.11 -3.50
N GLU A 61 6.37 -1.41 -2.49
CA GLU A 61 7.75 -1.38 -2.06
C GLU A 61 7.81 -1.61 -0.56
N VAL A 62 8.71 -2.50 -0.14
CA VAL A 62 9.04 -2.71 1.27
C VAL A 62 10.47 -2.23 1.48
N LEU A 63 10.65 -1.26 2.38
CA LEU A 63 11.93 -0.77 2.83
C LEU A 63 12.22 -1.32 4.22
N ARG A 64 13.30 -2.09 4.35
CA ARG A 64 13.79 -2.59 5.64
C ARG A 64 15.00 -1.76 6.08
N PRO A 65 14.96 -1.16 7.28
CA PRO A 65 16.12 -0.46 7.84
C PRO A 65 17.33 -1.39 7.89
N SER A 66 18.50 -0.90 7.50
CA SER A 66 19.73 -1.65 7.76
C SER A 66 20.06 -1.55 9.25
N ALA A 67 20.33 -2.68 9.90
CA ALA A 67 20.68 -2.75 11.31
C ALA A 67 21.97 -1.97 11.71
N GLY A 68 22.61 -1.25 10.79
CA GLY A 68 23.86 -0.50 11.02
C GLY A 68 23.76 1.03 10.99
N GLY A 69 22.57 1.60 10.87
CA GLY A 69 22.38 3.06 10.84
C GLY A 69 21.92 3.59 12.19
N ALA A 70 22.85 3.79 13.14
CA ALA A 70 22.55 4.49 14.39
C ALA A 70 22.39 6.01 14.11
N ALA A 71 21.18 6.43 13.77
CA ALA A 71 20.72 7.81 13.91
C ALA A 71 19.18 7.85 14.02
N ALA A 72 18.73 7.94 15.28
CA ALA A 72 17.53 8.61 15.78
C ALA A 72 16.15 8.35 15.12
N GLY A 73 15.28 7.71 15.91
CA GLY A 73 13.87 8.09 15.99
C GLY A 73 12.88 7.12 15.31
N ALA A 74 12.12 6.42 16.16
CA ALA A 74 11.05 5.46 15.84
C ALA A 74 11.52 4.15 15.18
N ALA A 75 11.16 3.03 15.80
CA ALA A 75 11.19 1.73 15.15
C ALA A 75 10.31 1.83 13.90
N GLN A 76 10.94 2.07 12.75
CA GLN A 76 10.25 2.07 11.47
C GLN A 76 9.93 0.62 11.18
N GLU A 77 8.72 0.21 11.54
CA GLU A 77 8.13 -1.04 11.06
C GLU A 77 8.36 -1.08 9.55
N ALA A 78 8.78 -2.24 9.03
CA ALA A 78 8.96 -2.45 7.61
C ALA A 78 7.60 -2.33 6.91
N GLY A 79 7.19 -1.08 6.66
CA GLY A 79 5.90 -0.75 6.08
C GLY A 79 5.89 -1.13 4.61
N GLU A 80 4.86 -1.84 4.19
CA GLU A 80 4.56 -2.00 2.78
C GLU A 80 3.95 -0.70 2.26
N HIS A 81 4.64 -0.04 1.33
CA HIS A 81 4.20 1.22 0.74
C HIS A 81 3.73 0.95 -0.69
N ALA A 82 2.61 1.54 -1.10
CA ALA A 82 2.22 1.57 -2.51
C ALA A 82 3.05 2.61 -3.26
N VAL A 83 3.46 2.29 -4.50
CA VAL A 83 4.30 3.18 -5.29
C VAL A 83 3.43 4.09 -6.17
N LEU A 84 3.68 5.40 -6.08
CA LEU A 84 3.07 6.41 -6.95
C LEU A 84 4.02 6.69 -8.12
N ASP A 85 3.56 6.45 -9.36
CA ASP A 85 4.36 6.73 -10.55
C ASP A 85 4.38 8.23 -10.91
N ARG A 86 5.22 8.60 -11.89
CA ARG A 86 5.39 10.01 -12.33
C ARG A 86 4.09 10.62 -12.90
N VAL A 87 3.18 9.80 -13.41
CA VAL A 87 1.91 10.26 -13.97
C VAL A 87 0.78 10.19 -12.93
N GLY A 88 1.11 9.94 -11.66
CA GLY A 88 0.18 9.94 -10.54
C GLY A 88 -0.65 8.66 -10.40
N ARG A 89 -0.24 7.54 -11.00
CA ARG A 89 -0.93 6.26 -10.84
C ARG A 89 -0.45 5.55 -9.59
N LEU A 90 -1.40 5.01 -8.84
CA LEU A 90 -1.20 4.17 -7.68
C LEU A 90 -1.82 2.80 -7.96
N GLN A 91 -1.05 1.72 -7.80
CA GLN A 91 -1.57 0.36 -7.90
C GLN A 91 -1.77 -0.19 -6.48
N LEU A 92 -3.03 -0.43 -6.11
CA LEU A 92 -3.35 -1.01 -4.80
C LEU A 92 -3.10 -2.52 -4.81
N PRO A 93 -2.53 -3.09 -3.73
CA PRO A 93 -2.48 -4.53 -3.51
C PRO A 93 -3.83 -5.22 -3.71
N ARG A 94 -3.79 -6.41 -4.33
CA ARG A 94 -4.98 -7.22 -4.60
C ARG A 94 -5.78 -7.47 -3.33
N GLU A 95 -5.10 -7.79 -2.23
CA GLU A 95 -5.71 -8.00 -0.92
C GLU A 95 -6.56 -6.82 -0.44
N PHE A 96 -6.15 -5.57 -0.67
CA PHE A 96 -6.93 -4.40 -0.29
C PHE A 96 -8.10 -4.20 -1.24
N THR A 97 -7.88 -4.36 -2.56
CA THR A 97 -8.97 -4.23 -3.52
C THR A 97 -10.07 -5.27 -3.31
N GLU A 98 -9.72 -6.49 -2.93
CA GLU A 98 -10.66 -7.56 -2.63
C GLU A 98 -11.34 -7.35 -1.28
N ARG A 99 -10.56 -7.07 -0.23
CA ARG A 99 -11.08 -6.85 1.13
C ARG A 99 -12.08 -5.69 1.20
N TYR A 100 -11.80 -4.60 0.47
CA TYR A 100 -12.62 -3.39 0.51
C TYR A 100 -13.55 -3.23 -0.69
N GLY A 101 -13.60 -4.20 -1.60
CA GLY A 101 -14.49 -4.18 -2.77
C GLY A 101 -14.21 -3.04 -3.75
N LEU A 102 -12.95 -2.67 -3.93
CA LEU A 102 -12.52 -1.56 -4.79
C LEU A 102 -12.41 -2.06 -6.24
N HIS A 103 -13.52 -2.04 -6.97
CA HIS A 103 -13.60 -2.58 -8.34
C HIS A 103 -14.05 -1.54 -9.35
N ARG A 104 -13.36 -1.48 -10.51
CA ARG A 104 -13.59 -0.59 -11.66
C ARG A 104 -13.44 0.91 -11.39
N ARG A 105 -14.11 1.43 -10.36
CA ARG A 105 -14.11 2.83 -9.93
C ARG A 105 -14.08 2.91 -8.42
N VAL A 106 -13.49 3.97 -7.92
CA VAL A 106 -13.44 4.33 -6.50
C VAL A 106 -13.86 5.78 -6.34
N ARG A 107 -14.48 6.10 -5.22
CA ARG A 107 -14.74 7.47 -4.80
C ARG A 107 -13.57 7.96 -3.94
N LEU A 108 -13.07 9.14 -4.26
CA LEU A 108 -11.98 9.77 -3.50
C LEU A 108 -12.56 10.85 -2.57
N THR A 109 -12.04 10.93 -1.34
CA THR A 109 -12.29 12.05 -0.42
C THR A 109 -10.97 12.69 -0.05
N ALA A 110 -10.88 14.01 -0.18
CA ALA A 110 -9.72 14.76 0.28
C ALA A 110 -9.90 15.08 1.77
N GLU A 111 -8.96 14.62 2.58
CA GLU A 111 -8.83 15.01 3.99
C GLU A 111 -7.59 15.93 4.13
N PRO A 112 -7.42 16.64 5.26
CA PRO A 112 -6.30 17.57 5.43
C PRO A 112 -4.92 16.95 5.29
N ASP A 113 -4.76 15.68 5.65
CA ASP A 113 -3.49 14.95 5.70
C ASP A 113 -3.47 13.68 4.84
N HIS A 114 -4.59 13.27 4.25
CA HIS A 114 -4.67 12.06 3.44
C HIS A 114 -5.80 12.04 2.39
N LEU A 115 -5.77 11.02 1.54
CA LEU A 115 -6.82 10.71 0.57
C LEU A 115 -7.58 9.47 1.04
N GLY A 116 -8.88 9.62 1.29
CA GLY A 116 -9.77 8.48 1.49
C GLY A 116 -10.13 7.83 0.16
N VAL A 117 -10.01 6.50 0.09
CA VAL A 117 -10.40 5.69 -1.09
C VAL A 117 -11.56 4.78 -0.70
N TRP A 118 -12.68 4.93 -1.39
CA TRP A 118 -13.92 4.23 -1.07
C TRP A 118 -14.45 3.45 -2.28
N PRO A 119 -15.13 2.31 -2.08
CA PRO A 119 -15.82 1.65 -3.18
C PRO A 119 -16.91 2.57 -3.77
N ASP A 120 -17.05 2.56 -5.09
CA ASP A 120 -18.12 3.28 -5.79
C ASP A 120 -19.46 2.54 -5.60
N ARG A 121 -20.12 2.79 -4.46
CA ARG A 121 -21.44 2.20 -4.14
C ARG A 121 -22.61 2.91 -4.85
N GLY A 122 -22.33 3.92 -5.69
CA GLY A 122 -23.35 4.76 -6.34
C GLY A 122 -24.22 4.06 -7.39
N GLN A 123 -23.95 2.79 -7.72
CA GLN A 123 -24.83 1.96 -8.56
C GLN A 123 -25.65 0.93 -7.78
N ALA A 124 -25.13 0.37 -6.68
CA ALA A 124 -25.85 -0.65 -5.91
C ALA A 124 -27.13 -0.11 -5.24
N ALA A 125 -27.11 1.15 -4.79
CA ALA A 125 -28.28 1.78 -4.16
C ALA A 125 -29.33 2.29 -5.17
N ARG A 126 -28.99 2.47 -6.45
CA ARG A 126 -29.95 2.91 -7.48
C ARG A 126 -30.82 1.76 -8.00
N GLU A 127 -30.42 0.51 -7.78
CA GLU A 127 -31.22 -0.68 -8.12
C GLU A 127 -32.21 -1.06 -6.99
N THR A 128 -31.97 -0.62 -5.75
CA THR A 128 -32.88 -0.79 -4.61
C THR A 128 -33.33 0.57 -4.10
N GLY A 129 -34.34 1.14 -4.75
CA GLY A 129 -34.80 2.50 -4.46
C GLY A 129 -35.16 2.74 -2.99
N HIS A 130 -34.46 3.70 -2.38
CA HIS A 130 -34.96 4.51 -1.27
C HIS A 130 -34.01 5.70 -1.10
N ASP A 131 -34.44 6.89 -1.52
CA ASP A 131 -33.76 8.17 -1.25
C ASP A 131 -34.11 8.63 0.18
N PRO A 132 -33.15 8.86 1.09
CA PRO A 132 -33.37 9.72 2.23
C PRO A 132 -32.96 11.15 1.87
N ASP A 133 -33.95 12.02 1.87
CA ASP A 133 -33.86 13.48 1.74
C ASP A 133 -32.90 14.10 2.79
N PRO A 134 -31.85 14.85 2.40
CA PRO A 134 -30.99 15.55 3.35
C PRO A 134 -31.53 16.97 3.55
N GLY A 135 -32.62 17.12 4.30
CA GLY A 135 -33.33 18.40 4.35
C GLY A 135 -34.25 18.65 5.53
N ALA A 136 -33.87 18.36 6.78
CA ALA A 136 -34.64 18.85 7.94
C ALA A 136 -33.76 19.15 9.15
N GLY A 137 -33.02 20.26 9.08
CA GLY A 137 -32.53 20.98 10.26
C GLY A 137 -33.26 22.31 10.35
N GLY A 138 -34.17 22.46 11.31
CA GLY A 138 -34.91 23.70 11.56
C GLY A 138 -35.27 23.83 13.03
N ARG A 139 -34.68 24.83 13.70
CA ARG A 139 -34.81 25.14 15.13
C ARG A 139 -36.13 25.87 15.46
N ALA A 140 -36.39 25.87 16.77
CA ALA A 140 -37.10 26.87 17.59
C ALA A 140 -38.63 26.83 17.63
N LYS A 141 -39.16 26.70 18.86
CA LYS A 141 -40.24 27.52 19.41
C LYS A 141 -40.05 27.68 20.92
N ASP A 142 -39.40 28.77 21.29
CA ASP A 142 -39.72 29.54 22.50
C ASP A 142 -40.37 30.81 21.95
N GLU A 143 -41.63 31.06 22.29
CA GLU A 143 -42.26 32.38 22.16
C GLU A 143 -43.51 32.39 23.05
N GLN A 144 -43.56 33.42 23.86
CA GLN A 144 -44.45 33.63 24.99
C GLN A 144 -45.11 34.98 24.75
N GLU A 145 -46.43 35.03 24.61
CA GLU A 145 -47.19 36.29 24.73
C GLU A 145 -48.69 36.03 25.00
N GLY A 146 -49.07 36.33 26.25
CA GLY A 146 -50.06 37.35 26.66
C GLY A 146 -51.34 37.61 25.85
N ASP A 147 -52.46 37.59 26.61
CA ASP A 147 -53.64 38.47 26.59
C ASP A 147 -54.53 38.63 25.34
N ASP A 148 -55.79 38.18 25.45
CA ASP A 148 -56.96 39.04 25.74
C ASP A 148 -58.28 38.28 25.51
N GLU A 149 -59.09 38.08 26.57
CA GLU A 149 -60.47 38.61 26.78
C GLU A 149 -61.20 37.89 27.94
#